data_AF-A0A0M8M9J6-F1
#
_entry.id   AF-A0A0M8M9J6-F1
#
_cell.length_a   1.000
_cell.length_b   1.000
_cell.length_c   1.000
_cell.angle_alpha   90.00
_cell.angle_beta   90.00
_cell.angle_gamma   90.00
#
_symmetry.space_group_name_H-M   'P 1'
#
loop_
_entity.id
_entity.type
_entity.pdbx_description
1 polymer ?
#
loop_
_entity_poly.entity_id
_entity_poly.type
_entity_poly.pdbx_seq_one_letter_code
_entity_poly.pdbx_strand_id
1 'polypeptide(L)'
;MKFICTILLSLFLIPAFAQPDTATNNSNDSTYVADYYKLRALYIKYIDSKKTTKTDKLLREFMMKAKFDGEMKELASEDGLIIWVRENIKKTAFRSVVEADELWQELQIARQVRPQEELDFYEEEKKMSEKHGRKIIMDVRLNRGAGDRDPKEDPEYKAAYEKLKALTIEHNKSESFRKIRSLDKEYSKKANFDHRKDKVVFPKTMYDWVEQNLSRTTFTSLTDAKREWNKIEDAKAAERKENEAFYDFNDECLSKYGHYMTMDIMMEVMTME
;
A
#
# COMPACT_ATOMS: atom_id res chain seq x y z
N MET A 1 -9.64 -25.84 -13.40
CA MET A 1 -9.71 -24.57 -14.15
C MET A 1 -8.44 -23.78 -13.88
N LYS A 2 -7.72 -23.37 -14.93
CA LYS A 2 -6.41 -22.69 -14.88
C LYS A 2 -6.60 -21.19 -15.19
N PHE A 3 -5.73 -20.37 -14.58
CA PHE A 3 -5.55 -18.90 -14.71
C PHE A 3 -6.66 -18.07 -14.04
N ILE A 4 -6.38 -17.15 -13.11
CA ILE A 4 -5.40 -16.04 -13.16
C ILE A 4 -4.78 -15.80 -11.76
N CYS A 5 -3.47 -16.04 -11.65
CA CYS A 5 -2.57 -15.36 -10.71
C CYS A 5 -1.91 -14.25 -11.52
N THR A 6 -2.18 -12.98 -11.23
CA THR A 6 -1.37 -11.87 -11.76
C THR A 6 -1.46 -10.72 -10.78
N ILE A 7 -0.49 -10.65 -9.86
CA ILE A 7 0.04 -9.43 -9.22
C ILE A 7 1.22 -9.77 -8.27
N LEU A 8 1.44 -11.03 -7.87
CA LEU A 8 2.51 -11.38 -6.92
C LEU A 8 3.62 -12.33 -7.41
N LEU A 9 3.75 -12.53 -8.73
CA LEU A 9 4.93 -13.21 -9.28
C LEU A 9 5.23 -12.73 -10.71
N SER A 10 5.90 -11.59 -10.83
CA SER A 10 6.54 -11.17 -12.08
C SER A 10 7.96 -10.68 -11.81
N LEU A 11 8.71 -11.48 -11.03
CA LEU A 11 10.13 -11.28 -10.82
C LEU A 11 11.03 -12.32 -11.50
N PHE A 12 10.52 -13.44 -12.04
CA PHE A 12 11.35 -14.31 -12.90
C PHE A 12 10.50 -15.07 -13.93
N LEU A 13 11.05 -15.17 -15.15
CA LEU A 13 10.56 -15.84 -16.39
C LEU A 13 9.77 -14.95 -17.38
N ILE A 14 10.48 -13.99 -17.98
CA ILE A 14 10.20 -13.56 -19.36
C ILE A 14 10.93 -14.55 -20.28
N PRO A 15 10.25 -15.39 -21.08
CA PRO A 15 10.87 -15.93 -22.27
C PRO A 15 11.06 -14.75 -23.23
N ALA A 16 12.29 -14.60 -23.72
CA ALA A 16 12.74 -13.58 -24.64
C ALA A 16 11.77 -13.40 -25.82
N PHE A 17 10.84 -12.45 -25.71
CA PHE A 17 10.40 -11.70 -26.87
C PHE A 17 11.52 -10.71 -27.13
N ALA A 18 12.43 -11.12 -28.00
CA ALA A 18 13.37 -10.24 -28.67
C ALA A 18 12.55 -9.15 -29.39
N GLN A 19 12.28 -8.05 -28.70
CA GLN A 19 12.24 -6.77 -29.37
C GLN A 19 13.66 -6.56 -29.93
N PRO A 20 13.80 -6.09 -31.17
CA PRO A 20 15.12 -5.82 -31.72
C PRO A 20 15.84 -4.87 -30.77
N ASP A 21 16.99 -5.31 -30.25
CA ASP A 21 17.98 -4.53 -29.52
C ASP A 21 18.42 -3.34 -30.38
N THR A 22 17.60 -2.30 -30.39
CA THR A 22 17.88 -1.01 -31.01
C THR A 22 17.70 0.10 -30.00
N ALA A 23 18.11 -0.17 -28.77
CA ALA A 23 18.61 0.82 -27.83
C ALA A 23 19.27 0.07 -26.68
N THR A 24 20.58 -0.16 -26.78
CA THR A 24 21.44 -0.34 -25.60
C THR A 24 21.38 0.95 -24.78
N ASN A 25 20.26 1.19 -24.10
CA ASN A 25 20.04 2.34 -23.23
C ASN A 25 20.84 2.13 -21.95
N ASN A 26 22.11 2.50 -22.02
CA ASN A 26 22.92 2.76 -20.84
C ASN A 26 22.17 3.79 -19.99
N SER A 27 21.87 3.44 -18.74
CA SER A 27 21.30 4.36 -17.74
C SER A 27 22.22 5.56 -17.43
N ASN A 28 23.39 5.59 -18.04
CA ASN A 28 24.40 6.62 -17.95
C ASN A 28 24.45 7.50 -19.21
N ASP A 29 23.61 7.26 -20.23
CA ASP A 29 23.45 8.18 -21.35
C ASP A 29 22.89 9.52 -20.82
N SER A 30 23.53 10.62 -21.23
CA SER A 30 23.13 11.98 -20.90
C SER A 30 21.65 12.25 -21.22
N THR A 31 21.12 11.64 -22.29
CA THR A 31 19.70 11.80 -22.66
C THR A 31 18.77 11.07 -21.69
N TYR A 32 19.11 9.84 -21.30
CA TYR A 32 18.36 9.05 -20.32
C TYR A 32 18.33 9.75 -18.95
N VAL A 33 19.48 10.26 -18.50
CA VAL A 33 19.61 10.94 -17.21
C VAL A 33 18.73 12.20 -17.16
N ALA A 34 18.77 13.03 -18.21
CA ALA A 34 17.94 14.23 -18.27
C ALA A 34 16.43 13.89 -18.27
N ASP A 35 16.03 12.90 -19.06
CA ASP A 35 14.65 12.44 -19.16
C ASP A 35 14.16 11.81 -17.86
N TYR A 36 15.02 11.06 -17.16
CA TYR A 36 14.74 10.51 -15.83
C TYR A 36 14.41 11.61 -14.84
N TYR A 37 15.25 12.64 -14.74
CA TYR A 37 15.04 13.74 -13.80
C TYR A 37 13.80 14.58 -14.15
N LYS A 38 13.52 14.77 -15.44
CA LYS A 38 12.29 15.43 -15.90
C LYS A 38 11.05 14.65 -15.47
N LEU A 39 11.00 13.35 -15.77
CA LEU A 39 9.88 12.49 -15.40
C LEU A 39 9.74 12.36 -13.88
N ARG A 40 10.86 12.30 -13.14
CA ARG A 40 10.88 12.26 -11.68
C ARG A 40 10.30 13.53 -11.06
N ALA A 41 10.65 14.70 -11.57
CA ALA A 41 10.10 15.96 -11.07
C ALA A 41 8.58 16.03 -11.24
N LEU A 42 8.06 15.57 -12.38
CA LEU A 42 6.61 15.47 -12.62
C LEU A 42 5.95 14.42 -11.72
N TYR A 43 6.59 13.27 -11.53
CA TYR A 43 6.09 12.22 -10.64
C TYR A 43 5.95 12.72 -9.20
N ILE A 44 6.94 13.44 -8.67
CA ILE A 44 6.88 14.02 -7.32
C ILE A 44 5.70 15.00 -7.22
N LYS A 45 5.54 15.92 -8.19
CA LYS A 45 4.40 16.86 -8.21
C LYS A 45 3.06 16.13 -8.25
N TYR A 46 2.95 15.09 -9.08
CA TYR A 46 1.76 14.26 -9.16
C TYR A 46 1.44 13.59 -7.80
N ILE A 47 2.42 12.98 -7.14
CA ILE A 47 2.23 12.37 -5.82
C ILE A 47 1.83 13.40 -4.75
N ASP A 48 2.47 14.56 -4.72
CA ASP A 48 2.15 15.62 -3.76
C ASP A 48 0.76 16.25 -4.04
N SER A 49 0.36 16.33 -5.32
CA SER A 49 -1.01 16.72 -5.70
C SER A 49 -2.04 15.71 -5.19
N LYS A 50 -1.77 14.39 -5.30
CA LYS A 50 -2.68 13.33 -4.83
C LYS A 50 -3.04 13.46 -3.36
N LYS A 51 -2.05 13.70 -2.50
CA LYS A 51 -2.25 13.92 -1.05
C LYS A 51 -3.17 15.10 -0.73
N THR A 52 -3.18 16.11 -1.59
CA THR A 52 -4.02 17.31 -1.43
C THR A 52 -5.31 17.23 -2.24
N THR A 53 -5.49 16.21 -3.07
CA THR A 53 -6.73 16.08 -3.85
C THR A 53 -7.91 15.78 -2.95
N LYS A 54 -9.02 16.48 -3.23
CA LYS A 54 -10.31 16.22 -2.63
C LYS A 54 -10.72 14.75 -2.78
N THR A 55 -10.38 14.13 -3.91
CA THR A 55 -10.69 12.72 -4.22
C THR A 55 -10.12 11.74 -3.20
N ASP A 56 -8.82 11.78 -2.93
CA ASP A 56 -8.19 10.81 -2.01
C ASP A 56 -8.69 10.99 -0.57
N LYS A 57 -8.90 12.24 -0.14
CA LYS A 57 -9.47 12.54 1.18
C LYS A 57 -10.88 11.95 1.32
N LEU A 58 -11.75 12.20 0.34
CA LEU A 58 -13.12 11.68 0.34
C LEU A 58 -13.15 10.15 0.27
N LEU A 59 -12.27 9.53 -0.52
CA LEU A 59 -12.19 8.08 -0.61
C LEU A 59 -11.76 7.45 0.73
N ARG A 60 -10.74 8.01 1.39
CA ARG A 60 -10.33 7.54 2.73
C ARG A 60 -11.45 7.67 3.75
N GLU A 61 -12.12 8.82 3.78
CA GLU A 61 -13.25 9.06 4.68
C GLU A 61 -14.39 8.06 4.42
N PHE A 62 -14.73 7.86 3.15
CA PHE A 62 -15.77 6.92 2.75
C PHE A 62 -15.43 5.49 3.17
N MET A 63 -14.20 5.02 2.90
CA MET A 63 -13.73 3.67 3.28
C MET A 63 -13.74 3.46 4.79
N MET A 64 -13.28 4.46 5.56
CA MET A 64 -13.28 4.42 7.02
C MET A 64 -14.70 4.31 7.58
N LYS A 65 -15.65 5.06 7.01
CA LYS A 65 -17.06 4.99 7.40
C LYS A 65 -17.72 3.71 6.93
N ALA A 66 -17.38 3.20 5.74
CA ALA A 66 -17.95 1.96 5.20
C ALA A 66 -17.63 0.77 6.09
N LYS A 67 -16.42 0.69 6.68
CA LYS A 67 -15.95 -0.48 7.44
C LYS A 67 -16.10 -1.80 6.66
N PHE A 68 -15.93 -1.73 5.35
CA PHE A 68 -15.95 -2.92 4.50
C PHE A 68 -14.72 -3.77 4.80
N ASP A 69 -14.94 -5.00 5.25
CA ASP A 69 -13.92 -5.98 5.64
C ASP A 69 -13.72 -7.10 4.59
N GLY A 70 -14.49 -7.06 3.50
CA GLY A 70 -14.32 -7.95 2.34
C GLY A 70 -13.21 -7.49 1.39
N GLU A 71 -12.94 -8.30 0.37
CA GLU A 71 -11.96 -7.91 -0.64
C GLU A 71 -12.58 -6.92 -1.63
N MET A 72 -11.89 -5.83 -1.99
CA MET A 72 -12.40 -4.87 -3.00
C MET A 72 -12.75 -5.54 -4.35
N LYS A 73 -12.14 -6.69 -4.67
CA LYS A 73 -12.45 -7.48 -5.87
C LYS A 73 -13.81 -8.20 -5.83
N GLU A 74 -14.41 -8.33 -4.65
CA GLU A 74 -15.75 -8.91 -4.45
C GLU A 74 -16.84 -7.91 -4.85
N LEU A 75 -16.50 -6.64 -4.98
CA LEU A 75 -17.37 -5.60 -5.49
C LEU A 75 -17.45 -5.72 -7.01
N ALA A 76 -18.64 -6.03 -7.52
CA ALA A 76 -18.88 -6.30 -8.94
C ALA A 76 -18.70 -5.08 -9.87
N SER A 77 -18.57 -3.88 -9.31
CA SER A 77 -18.45 -2.63 -10.06
C SER A 77 -17.75 -1.56 -9.23
N GLU A 78 -17.40 -0.44 -9.88
CA GLU A 78 -16.88 0.77 -9.22
C GLU A 78 -17.86 1.32 -8.16
N ASP A 79 -19.17 1.14 -8.37
CA ASP A 79 -20.24 1.48 -7.42
C ASP A 79 -20.57 0.35 -6.44
N GLY A 80 -19.90 -0.80 -6.53
CA GLY A 80 -20.19 -1.95 -5.67
C GLY A 80 -20.06 -1.61 -4.18
N LEU A 81 -19.14 -0.71 -3.82
CA LEU A 81 -18.94 -0.29 -2.44
C LEU A 81 -20.14 0.51 -1.91
N ILE A 82 -20.66 1.48 -2.67
CA ILE A 82 -21.82 2.26 -2.23
C ILE A 82 -23.08 1.37 -2.18
N ILE A 83 -23.23 0.42 -3.09
CA ILE A 83 -24.31 -0.58 -3.06
C ILE A 83 -24.22 -1.39 -1.76
N TRP A 84 -23.04 -1.92 -1.43
CA TRP A 84 -22.83 -2.66 -0.19
C TRP A 84 -23.14 -1.82 1.05
N VAL A 85 -22.70 -0.55 1.09
CA VAL A 85 -22.98 0.38 2.20
C VAL A 85 -24.48 0.59 2.37
N ARG A 86 -25.23 0.78 1.28
CA ARG A 86 -26.70 0.93 1.31
C ARG A 86 -27.38 -0.30 1.92
N GLU A 87 -26.95 -1.50 1.53
CA GLU A 87 -27.50 -2.77 2.02
C GLU A 87 -27.08 -3.08 3.46
N ASN A 88 -25.91 -2.62 3.88
CA ASN A 88 -25.30 -2.94 5.16
C ASN A 88 -25.16 -1.73 6.08
N ILE A 89 -26.00 -0.69 5.92
CA ILE A 89 -25.83 0.60 6.63
C ILE A 89 -25.63 0.45 8.14
N LYS A 90 -26.29 -0.53 8.76
CA LYS A 90 -26.18 -0.86 10.20
C LYS A 90 -24.80 -1.39 10.65
N LYS A 91 -23.99 -1.88 9.72
CA LYS A 91 -22.61 -2.35 9.94
C LYS A 91 -21.57 -1.26 9.70
N THR A 92 -21.98 -0.12 9.16
CA THR A 92 -21.11 1.01 8.84
C THR A 92 -21.08 2.04 9.97
N ALA A 93 -20.24 3.06 9.82
CA ALA A 93 -20.22 4.26 10.66
C ALA A 93 -21.00 5.45 10.05
N PHE A 94 -21.70 5.26 8.92
CA PHE A 94 -22.63 6.26 8.40
C PHE A 94 -23.90 6.32 9.26
N ARG A 95 -24.43 7.54 9.47
CA ARG A 95 -25.68 7.77 10.22
C ARG A 95 -26.91 7.37 9.40
N SER A 96 -26.82 7.49 8.08
CA SER A 96 -27.91 7.19 7.16
C SER A 96 -27.40 6.87 5.76
N VAL A 97 -28.24 6.26 4.94
CA VAL A 97 -27.98 6.07 3.51
C VAL A 97 -27.78 7.41 2.80
N VAL A 98 -28.53 8.45 3.19
CA VAL A 98 -28.41 9.80 2.60
C VAL A 98 -27.01 10.37 2.79
N GLU A 99 -26.45 10.28 4.00
CA GLU A 99 -25.07 10.73 4.27
C GLU A 99 -24.05 9.97 3.42
N ALA A 100 -24.23 8.66 3.24
CA ALA A 100 -23.35 7.84 2.41
C ALA A 100 -23.44 8.25 0.93
N ASP A 101 -24.65 8.49 0.43
CA ASP A 101 -24.89 8.92 -0.95
C ASP A 101 -24.31 10.30 -1.23
N GLU A 102 -24.46 11.26 -0.32
CA GLU A 102 -23.87 12.60 -0.43
C GLU A 102 -22.35 12.52 -0.53
N LEU A 103 -21.69 11.79 0.38
CA LEU A 103 -20.23 11.63 0.37
C LEU A 103 -19.75 10.90 -0.90
N TRP A 104 -20.49 9.88 -1.36
CA TRP A 104 -20.18 9.18 -2.60
C TRP A 104 -20.30 10.12 -3.81
N GLN A 105 -21.35 10.92 -3.88
CA GLN A 105 -21.55 11.88 -4.96
C GLN A 105 -20.44 12.94 -4.98
N GLU A 106 -20.02 13.45 -3.82
CA GLU A 106 -18.87 14.35 -3.72
C GLU A 106 -17.60 13.72 -4.26
N LEU A 107 -17.37 12.43 -3.94
CA LEU A 107 -16.22 11.68 -4.44
C LEU A 107 -16.28 11.52 -5.97
N GLN A 108 -17.44 11.20 -6.53
CA GLN A 108 -17.63 11.07 -7.98
C GLN A 108 -17.38 12.39 -8.71
N ILE A 109 -17.87 13.51 -8.17
CA ILE A 109 -17.59 14.85 -8.73
C ILE A 109 -16.08 15.15 -8.66
N ALA A 110 -15.42 14.85 -7.54
CA ALA A 110 -13.99 15.07 -7.39
C ALA A 110 -13.16 14.21 -8.38
N ARG A 111 -13.60 12.98 -8.67
CA ARG A 111 -12.95 12.09 -9.66
C ARG A 111 -13.03 12.59 -11.10
N GLN A 112 -14.07 13.34 -11.45
CA GLN A 112 -14.23 13.88 -12.80
C GLN A 112 -13.20 14.98 -13.11
N VAL A 113 -12.68 15.64 -12.08
CA VAL A 113 -11.65 16.68 -12.22
C VAL A 113 -10.29 16.04 -12.04
N ARG A 114 -9.62 15.73 -13.16
CA ARG A 114 -8.19 15.33 -13.09
C ARG A 114 -7.33 16.57 -12.85
N PRO A 115 -6.47 16.57 -11.82
CA PRO A 115 -5.48 17.63 -11.64
C PRO A 115 -4.58 17.75 -12.87
N GLN A 116 -4.12 18.96 -13.17
CA GLN A 116 -3.22 19.19 -14.31
C GLN A 116 -1.91 18.41 -14.13
N GLU A 117 -1.43 18.29 -12.90
CA GLU A 117 -0.23 17.54 -12.53
C GLU A 117 -0.33 16.05 -12.90
N GLU A 118 -1.53 15.47 -12.81
CA GLU A 118 -1.79 14.10 -13.25
C GLU A 118 -1.72 13.96 -14.77
N LEU A 119 -2.32 14.92 -15.49
CA LEU A 119 -2.28 14.94 -16.95
C LEU A 119 -0.84 15.10 -17.47
N ASP A 120 -0.11 16.06 -16.91
CA ASP A 120 1.29 16.35 -17.26
C ASP A 120 2.18 15.12 -17.02
N PHE A 121 2.00 14.45 -15.87
CA PHE A 121 2.77 13.25 -15.55
C PHE A 121 2.47 12.11 -16.53
N TYR A 122 1.20 11.79 -16.80
CA TYR A 122 0.86 10.67 -17.69
C TYR A 122 1.23 10.93 -19.15
N GLU A 123 1.14 12.19 -19.61
CA GLU A 123 1.60 12.56 -20.95
C GLU A 123 3.11 12.35 -21.09
N GLU A 124 3.89 12.80 -20.10
CA GLU A 124 5.34 12.62 -20.12
C GLU A 124 5.73 11.15 -19.92
N GLU A 125 5.05 10.41 -19.06
CA GLU A 125 5.25 8.97 -18.85
C GLU A 125 5.10 8.19 -20.17
N LYS A 126 4.06 8.51 -20.95
CA LYS A 126 3.84 7.90 -22.27
C LYS A 126 5.01 8.20 -23.21
N LYS A 127 5.40 9.48 -23.34
CA LYS A 127 6.53 9.90 -24.19
C LYS A 127 7.82 9.17 -23.80
N MET A 128 8.09 9.07 -22.50
CA MET A 128 9.30 8.41 -21.98
C MET A 128 9.27 6.89 -22.15
N SER A 129 8.09 6.26 -22.02
CA SER A 129 7.93 4.84 -22.33
C SER A 129 8.19 4.52 -23.80
N GLU A 130 7.76 5.39 -24.71
CA GLU A 130 7.98 5.22 -26.15
C GLU A 130 9.46 5.38 -26.50
N LYS A 131 10.17 6.30 -25.85
CA LYS A 131 11.59 6.59 -26.09
C LYS A 131 12.55 5.60 -25.43
N HIS A 132 12.32 5.25 -24.16
CA HIS A 132 13.27 4.50 -23.33
C HIS A 132 12.77 3.13 -22.89
N GLY A 133 11.55 2.76 -23.29
CA GLY A 133 10.85 1.59 -22.79
C GLY A 133 10.34 1.77 -21.36
N ARG A 134 9.76 0.70 -20.79
CA ARG A 134 9.19 0.74 -19.42
C ARG A 134 10.23 0.89 -18.31
N LYS A 135 11.53 0.74 -18.61
CA LYS A 135 12.59 0.80 -17.61
C LYS A 135 12.66 2.16 -16.92
N ILE A 136 12.57 3.27 -17.67
CA ILE A 136 12.63 4.62 -17.09
C ILE A 136 11.48 4.88 -16.12
N ILE A 137 10.30 4.34 -16.42
CA ILE A 137 9.13 4.40 -15.54
C ILE A 137 9.41 3.68 -14.22
N MET A 138 9.92 2.44 -14.32
CA MET A 138 10.27 1.65 -13.15
C MET A 138 11.36 2.33 -12.32
N ASP A 139 12.37 2.90 -12.95
CA ASP A 139 13.46 3.58 -12.25
C ASP A 139 12.96 4.85 -11.52
N VAL A 140 12.02 5.61 -12.12
CA VAL A 140 11.41 6.78 -11.47
C VAL A 140 10.52 6.37 -10.29
N ARG A 141 9.62 5.41 -10.50
CA ARG A 141 8.65 4.96 -9.48
C ARG A 141 9.32 4.24 -8.31
N LEU A 142 10.42 3.53 -8.57
CA LEU A 142 11.21 2.83 -7.56
C LEU A 142 12.37 3.66 -7.02
N ASN A 143 12.52 4.90 -7.49
CA ASN A 143 13.60 5.81 -7.09
C ASN A 143 15.00 5.18 -7.20
N ARG A 144 15.29 4.52 -8.33
CA ARG A 144 16.56 3.78 -8.55
C ARG A 144 17.73 4.65 -9.00
N GLY A 145 17.50 5.95 -9.23
CA GLY A 145 18.50 6.87 -9.77
C GLY A 145 18.74 6.71 -11.27
N ALA A 146 19.53 7.63 -11.82
CA ALA A 146 20.05 7.57 -13.19
C ALA A 146 21.44 8.23 -13.23
N GLY A 147 22.35 7.66 -14.02
CA GLY A 147 23.77 8.04 -14.02
C GLY A 147 24.46 7.72 -12.68
N ASP A 148 25.44 8.55 -12.31
CA ASP A 148 26.23 8.38 -11.08
C ASP A 148 25.59 9.02 -9.83
N ARG A 149 24.38 9.57 -9.96
CA ARG A 149 23.70 10.25 -8.86
C ARG A 149 22.80 9.28 -8.11
N ASP A 150 23.22 8.92 -6.91
CA ASP A 150 22.39 8.20 -5.96
C ASP A 150 21.28 9.12 -5.42
N PRO A 151 19.99 8.78 -5.58
CA PRO A 151 18.88 9.53 -5.00
C PRO A 151 18.96 9.69 -3.49
N LYS A 152 19.74 8.84 -2.80
CA LYS A 152 20.00 8.94 -1.36
C LYS A 152 20.86 10.14 -0.98
N GLU A 153 21.57 10.73 -1.93
CA GLU A 153 22.38 11.93 -1.71
C GLU A 153 21.55 13.23 -1.72
N ASP A 154 20.29 13.16 -2.15
CA ASP A 154 19.37 14.30 -2.13
C ASP A 154 19.10 14.77 -0.68
N PRO A 155 19.27 16.06 -0.36
CA PRO A 155 18.99 16.59 0.98
C PRO A 155 17.55 16.35 1.46
N GLU A 156 16.57 16.41 0.57
CA GLU A 156 15.16 16.13 0.88
C GLU A 156 14.97 14.64 1.22
N TYR A 157 15.64 13.75 0.48
CA TYR A 157 15.65 12.31 0.79
C TYR A 157 16.25 12.05 2.17
N LYS A 158 17.41 12.62 2.47
CA LYS A 158 18.08 12.45 3.78
C LYS A 158 17.21 12.93 4.94
N ALA A 159 16.58 14.10 4.79
CA ALA A 159 15.67 14.63 5.80
C ALA A 159 14.45 13.73 6.01
N ALA A 160 13.85 13.22 4.91
CA ALA A 160 12.73 12.29 4.99
C ALA A 160 13.14 10.94 5.62
N TYR A 161 14.33 10.44 5.28
CA TYR A 161 14.89 9.21 5.85
C TYR A 161 15.00 9.30 7.37
N GLU A 162 15.67 10.33 7.88
CA GLU A 162 15.85 10.51 9.34
C GLU A 162 14.53 10.72 10.07
N LYS A 163 13.59 11.47 9.47
CA LYS A 163 12.26 11.64 10.05
C LYS A 163 11.49 10.32 10.13
N LEU A 164 11.46 9.54 9.05
CA LEU A 164 10.75 8.26 9.03
C LEU A 164 11.42 7.25 9.97
N LYS A 165 12.76 7.25 10.07
CA LYS A 165 13.51 6.44 11.03
C LYS A 165 13.13 6.76 12.47
N ALA A 166 13.07 8.05 12.84
CA ALA A 166 12.65 8.46 14.17
C ALA A 166 11.22 7.97 14.49
N LEU A 167 10.27 8.20 13.57
CA LEU A 167 8.89 7.72 13.72
C LEU A 167 8.80 6.19 13.81
N THR A 168 9.63 5.46 13.06
CA THR A 168 9.68 3.99 13.11
C THR A 168 10.16 3.50 14.48
N ILE A 169 11.18 4.15 15.05
CA ILE A 169 11.68 3.83 16.39
C ILE A 169 10.61 4.11 17.45
N GLU A 170 9.90 5.23 17.36
CA GLU A 170 8.79 5.58 18.26
C GLU A 170 7.65 4.56 18.16
N HIS A 171 7.21 4.25 16.94
CA HIS A 171 6.18 3.24 16.66
C HIS A 171 6.55 1.88 17.27
N ASN A 172 7.78 1.39 17.06
CA ASN A 172 8.22 0.10 17.62
C ASN A 172 8.28 0.09 19.16
N LYS A 173 8.46 1.25 19.78
CA LYS A 173 8.47 1.40 21.25
C LYS A 173 7.07 1.62 21.83
N SER A 174 6.07 1.95 21.01
CA SER A 174 4.70 2.21 21.47
C SER A 174 4.09 1.00 22.18
N GLU A 175 3.27 1.27 23.20
CA GLU A 175 2.62 0.22 23.97
C GLU A 175 1.59 -0.54 23.12
N SER A 176 0.88 0.17 22.24
CA SER A 176 -0.10 -0.43 21.33
C SER A 176 0.54 -1.37 20.31
N PHE A 177 1.69 -1.01 19.72
CA PHE A 177 2.42 -1.93 18.83
C PHE A 177 2.88 -3.20 19.56
N ARG A 178 3.45 -3.05 20.77
CA ARG A 178 3.84 -4.20 21.60
C ARG A 178 2.65 -5.07 21.97
N LYS A 179 1.50 -4.46 22.27
CA LYS A 179 0.25 -5.17 22.57
C LYS A 179 -0.23 -6.00 21.38
N ILE A 180 -0.20 -5.45 20.15
CA ILE A 180 -0.53 -6.21 18.94
C ILE A 180 0.39 -7.42 18.80
N ARG A 181 1.73 -7.23 18.90
CA ARG A 181 2.68 -8.34 18.79
C ARG A 181 2.45 -9.42 19.84
N SER A 182 2.07 -9.05 21.06
CA SER A 182 1.70 -10.02 22.11
C SER A 182 0.45 -10.81 21.75
N LEU A 183 -0.62 -10.13 21.33
CA LEU A 183 -1.89 -10.75 20.94
C LEU A 183 -1.72 -11.65 19.72
N ASP A 184 -0.99 -11.22 18.70
CA ASP A 184 -0.66 -12.01 17.51
C ASP A 184 0.11 -13.28 17.89
N LYS A 185 1.08 -13.19 18.79
CA LYS A 185 1.84 -14.35 19.29
C LYS A 185 0.95 -15.33 20.04
N GLU A 186 0.08 -14.84 20.92
CA GLU A 186 -0.87 -15.68 21.65
C GLU A 186 -1.86 -16.37 20.72
N TYR A 187 -2.40 -15.63 19.76
CA TYR A 187 -3.33 -16.16 18.76
C TYR A 187 -2.64 -17.19 17.87
N SER A 188 -1.43 -16.92 17.37
CA SER A 188 -0.64 -17.86 16.57
C SER A 188 -0.34 -19.16 17.31
N LYS A 189 -0.09 -19.08 18.62
CA LYS A 189 0.11 -20.26 19.47
C LYS A 189 -1.17 -21.09 19.57
N LYS A 190 -2.33 -20.43 19.78
CA LYS A 190 -3.64 -21.11 19.83
C LYS A 190 -4.04 -21.69 18.47
N ALA A 191 -3.74 -20.97 17.40
CA ALA A 191 -3.96 -21.43 16.03
C ALA A 191 -3.07 -22.62 15.68
N ASN A 192 -1.97 -22.87 16.41
CA ASN A 192 -0.95 -23.86 16.03
C ASN A 192 -0.45 -23.61 14.59
N PHE A 193 -0.31 -22.33 14.23
CA PHE A 193 0.08 -21.89 12.90
C PHE A 193 1.60 -21.81 12.77
N ASP A 194 2.19 -22.51 11.81
CA ASP A 194 3.62 -22.47 11.48
C ASP A 194 3.83 -21.82 10.11
N HIS A 195 4.28 -20.57 10.06
CA HIS A 195 4.51 -19.82 8.82
C HIS A 195 5.44 -20.51 7.80
N ARG A 196 6.24 -21.50 8.20
CA ARG A 196 7.10 -22.27 7.29
C ARG A 196 6.34 -23.42 6.60
N LYS A 197 5.28 -23.92 7.22
CA LYS A 197 4.50 -25.09 6.76
C LYS A 197 3.12 -24.69 6.26
N ASP A 198 2.48 -23.81 7.01
CA ASP A 198 1.15 -23.31 6.77
C ASP A 198 1.25 -22.00 5.98
N LYS A 199 0.52 -21.94 4.86
CA LYS A 199 0.49 -20.77 3.99
C LYS A 199 -0.82 -20.03 4.15
N VAL A 200 -0.72 -18.78 4.56
CA VAL A 200 -1.79 -17.79 4.41
C VAL A 200 -1.44 -16.98 3.17
N VAL A 201 -2.28 -17.08 2.14
CA VAL A 201 -2.11 -16.30 0.91
C VAL A 201 -2.98 -15.07 1.03
N PHE A 202 -2.37 -13.89 0.92
CA PHE A 202 -3.08 -12.62 0.94
C PHE A 202 -4.26 -12.64 -0.05
N PRO A 203 -5.44 -12.11 0.36
CA PRO A 203 -5.69 -11.34 1.58
C PRO A 203 -6.20 -12.17 2.77
N LYS A 204 -6.04 -13.49 2.72
CA LYS A 204 -6.44 -14.33 3.85
C LYS A 204 -5.70 -13.93 5.13
N THR A 205 -6.37 -14.08 6.25
CA THR A 205 -5.86 -13.84 7.60
C THR A 205 -5.52 -15.17 8.28
N MET A 206 -4.88 -15.09 9.46
CA MET A 206 -4.70 -16.28 10.30
C MET A 206 -6.05 -16.82 10.80
N TYR A 207 -7.06 -15.95 10.98
CA TYR A 207 -8.42 -16.39 11.30
C TYR A 207 -9.02 -17.24 10.18
N ASP A 208 -8.87 -16.84 8.91
CA ASP A 208 -9.40 -17.64 7.78
C ASP A 208 -8.72 -19.01 7.66
N TRP A 209 -7.44 -19.09 8.06
CA TRP A 209 -6.75 -20.38 8.18
C TRP A 209 -7.35 -21.22 9.30
N VAL A 210 -7.67 -20.63 10.46
CA VAL A 210 -8.33 -21.31 11.59
C VAL A 210 -9.72 -21.83 11.18
N GLU A 211 -10.48 -21.07 10.40
CA GLU A 211 -11.79 -21.52 9.90
C GLU A 211 -11.70 -22.83 9.11
N GLN A 212 -10.62 -23.02 8.35
CA GLN A 212 -10.36 -24.22 7.56
C GLN A 212 -9.66 -25.34 8.34
N ASN A 213 -9.09 -25.03 9.52
CA ASN A 213 -8.20 -25.93 10.25
C ASN A 213 -8.54 -26.01 11.75
N LEU A 214 -9.77 -25.71 12.16
CA LEU A 214 -10.15 -25.64 13.59
C LEU A 214 -9.71 -26.87 14.39
N SER A 215 -9.83 -28.07 13.80
CA SER A 215 -9.41 -29.34 14.39
C SER A 215 -7.91 -29.47 14.70
N ARG A 216 -7.08 -28.61 14.10
CA ARG A 216 -5.63 -28.54 14.31
C ARG A 216 -5.23 -27.47 15.33
N THR A 217 -6.18 -26.72 15.84
CA THR A 217 -5.98 -25.60 16.77
C THR A 217 -6.32 -25.98 18.20
N THR A 218 -6.03 -25.09 19.15
CA THR A 218 -6.49 -25.20 20.54
C THR A 218 -7.77 -24.40 20.81
N PHE A 219 -8.40 -23.81 19.78
CA PHE A 219 -9.66 -23.09 19.94
C PHE A 219 -10.81 -24.08 20.14
N THR A 220 -11.72 -23.74 21.04
CA THR A 220 -12.87 -24.60 21.36
C THR A 220 -13.97 -24.52 20.28
N SER A 221 -14.03 -23.41 19.54
CA SER A 221 -15.00 -23.15 18.48
C SER A 221 -14.52 -22.02 17.57
N LEU A 222 -15.16 -21.85 16.41
CA LEU A 222 -14.92 -20.66 15.57
C LEU A 222 -15.33 -19.36 16.26
N THR A 223 -16.37 -19.38 17.09
CA THR A 223 -16.79 -18.23 17.90
C THR A 223 -15.70 -17.81 18.89
N ASP A 224 -15.05 -18.78 19.53
CA ASP A 224 -13.92 -18.56 20.43
C ASP A 224 -12.72 -17.96 19.68
N ALA A 225 -12.37 -18.52 18.52
CA ALA A 225 -11.33 -17.99 17.65
C ALA A 225 -11.64 -16.56 17.21
N LYS A 226 -12.85 -16.28 16.71
CA LYS A 226 -13.24 -14.93 16.25
C LYS A 226 -13.19 -13.91 17.38
N ARG A 227 -13.61 -14.29 18.59
CA ARG A 227 -13.52 -13.40 19.77
C ARG A 227 -12.08 -13.03 20.10
N GLU A 228 -11.15 -13.98 20.07
CA GLU A 228 -9.72 -13.71 20.29
C GLU A 228 -9.12 -12.89 19.13
N TRP A 229 -9.53 -13.16 17.89
CA TRP A 229 -9.10 -12.39 16.72
C TRP A 229 -9.57 -10.93 16.77
N ASN A 230 -10.82 -10.68 17.20
CA ASN A 230 -11.34 -9.33 17.32
C ASN A 230 -10.54 -8.47 18.31
N LYS A 231 -9.91 -9.07 19.34
CA LYS A 231 -8.99 -8.34 20.22
C LYS A 231 -7.77 -7.78 19.47
N ILE A 232 -7.26 -8.52 18.48
CA ILE A 232 -6.16 -8.09 17.62
C ILE A 232 -6.63 -6.94 16.73
N GLU A 233 -7.80 -7.09 16.08
CA GLU A 233 -8.36 -6.05 15.21
C GLU A 233 -8.64 -4.74 15.97
N ASP A 234 -9.20 -4.82 17.18
CA ASP A 234 -9.40 -3.68 18.06
C ASP A 234 -8.06 -3.02 18.44
N ALA A 235 -7.03 -3.83 18.72
CA ALA A 235 -5.70 -3.33 19.04
C ALA A 235 -5.02 -2.66 17.84
N LYS A 236 -5.17 -3.21 16.62
CA LYS A 236 -4.71 -2.59 15.36
C LYS A 236 -5.37 -1.25 15.10
N ALA A 237 -6.68 -1.15 15.33
CA ALA A 237 -7.39 0.12 15.16
C ALA A 237 -6.90 1.17 16.16
N ALA A 238 -6.65 0.78 17.42
CA ALA A 238 -6.11 1.68 18.44
C ALA A 238 -4.67 2.11 18.15
N GLU A 239 -3.80 1.17 17.76
CA GLU A 239 -2.41 1.44 17.40
C GLU A 239 -2.30 2.38 16.21
N ARG A 240 -3.08 2.14 15.15
CA ARG A 240 -3.12 3.03 13.99
C ARG A 240 -3.47 4.47 14.36
N LYS A 241 -4.36 4.64 15.33
CA LYS A 241 -4.74 5.97 15.83
C LYS A 241 -3.63 6.60 16.67
N GLU A 242 -2.95 5.82 17.51
CA GLU A 242 -1.82 6.31 18.32
C GLU A 242 -0.64 6.72 17.43
N ASN A 243 -0.36 5.94 16.39
CA ASN A 243 0.78 6.12 15.50
C ASN A 243 0.38 6.71 14.13
N GLU A 244 -0.68 7.53 14.07
CA GLU A 244 -1.20 8.12 12.83
C GLU A 244 -0.10 8.85 12.04
N ALA A 245 0.74 9.62 12.73
CA ALA A 245 1.86 10.34 12.11
C ALA A 245 2.89 9.43 11.43
N PHE A 246 3.14 8.24 11.99
CA PHE A 246 4.00 7.24 11.37
C PHE A 246 3.36 6.69 10.09
N TYR A 247 2.11 6.26 10.14
CA TYR A 247 1.41 5.71 8.97
C TYR A 247 1.29 6.72 7.83
N ASP A 248 0.87 7.95 8.15
CA ASP A 248 0.73 9.01 7.15
C ASP A 248 2.06 9.34 6.48
N PHE A 249 3.13 9.45 7.27
CA PHE A 249 4.45 9.78 6.74
C PHE A 249 5.10 8.59 5.99
N ASN A 250 4.87 7.36 6.45
CA ASN A 250 5.33 6.16 5.76
C ASN A 250 4.67 6.00 4.39
N ASP A 251 3.35 6.22 4.29
CA ASP A 251 2.62 6.19 3.02
C ASP A 251 3.12 7.29 2.05
N GLU A 252 3.45 8.47 2.59
CA GLU A 252 4.13 9.53 1.85
C GLU A 252 5.48 9.08 1.31
N CYS A 253 6.33 8.50 2.15
CA CYS A 253 7.66 8.03 1.75
C CYS A 253 7.58 6.91 0.71
N LEU A 254 6.67 5.94 0.88
CA LEU A 254 6.43 4.87 -0.10
C LEU A 254 6.05 5.43 -1.46
N SER A 255 5.19 6.45 -1.48
CA SER A 255 4.71 7.06 -2.73
C SER A 255 5.80 7.89 -3.42
N LYS A 256 6.57 8.68 -2.65
CA LYS A 256 7.53 9.68 -3.17
C LYS A 256 8.95 9.14 -3.40
N TYR A 257 9.41 8.26 -2.53
CA TYR A 257 10.77 7.72 -2.51
C TYR A 257 10.85 6.21 -2.77
N GLY A 258 9.70 5.53 -2.85
CA GLY A 258 9.62 4.10 -3.13
C GLY A 258 9.87 3.22 -1.90
N HIS A 259 9.66 1.90 -2.08
CA HIS A 259 9.74 0.91 -1.00
C HIS A 259 11.15 0.69 -0.43
N TYR A 260 12.20 1.06 -1.15
CA TYR A 260 13.57 0.85 -0.69
C TYR A 260 13.90 1.72 0.54
N MET A 261 13.41 2.97 0.60
CA MET A 261 13.59 3.81 1.79
C MET A 261 13.01 3.13 3.03
N THR A 262 11.78 2.63 2.93
CA THR A 262 11.12 1.95 4.05
C THR A 262 11.84 0.66 4.44
N MET A 263 12.32 -0.13 3.47
CA MET A 263 13.07 -1.36 3.75
C MET A 263 14.41 -1.09 4.44
N ASP A 264 15.17 -0.11 3.97
CA ASP A 264 16.46 0.27 4.55
C ASP A 264 16.30 0.70 6.01
N ILE A 265 15.30 1.56 6.29
CA ILE A 265 14.99 2.00 7.66
C ILE A 265 14.57 0.82 8.54
N MET A 266 13.69 -0.06 8.04
CA MET A 266 13.27 -1.24 8.81
C MET A 266 14.45 -2.15 9.15
N MET A 267 15.34 -2.42 8.19
CA MET A 267 16.54 -3.22 8.42
C MET A 267 17.45 -2.57 9.46
N GLU A 268 17.69 -1.28 9.33
CA GLU A 268 18.54 -0.53 10.27
C GLU A 268 17.96 -0.57 11.68
N VAL A 269 16.68 -0.24 11.85
CA VAL A 269 16.01 -0.24 13.16
C VAL A 269 15.99 -1.65 13.78
N MET A 270 15.76 -2.70 13.00
CA MET A 270 15.81 -4.09 13.49
C MET A 270 17.20 -4.51 13.98
N THR A 271 18.28 -3.93 13.46
CA THR A 271 19.65 -4.21 13.91
C THR A 271 20.07 -3.41 15.15
N MET A 272 19.28 -2.41 15.55
CA MET A 272 19.52 -1.61 16.76
C MET A 272 18.93 -2.26 18.03
N GLU A 273 18.04 -3.24 17.88
CA GLU A 273 17.40 -4.01 18.97
C GLU A 273 18.16 -5.30 19.31
#